data_AF-A0A9P5AU45-F1
#
_entry.id   AF-A0A9P5AU45-F1
#
_cell.length_a   1.000
_cell.length_b   1.000
_cell.length_c   1.000
_cell.angle_alpha   90.00
_cell.angle_beta   90.00
_cell.angle_gamma   90.00
#
_symmetry.space_group_name_H-M   'P 1'
#
loop_
_entity.id
_entity.type
_entity.pdbx_description
1 polymer ?
#
loop_
_entity_poly.entity_id
_entity_poly.type
_entity_poly.pdbx_seq_one_letter_code
_entity_poly.pdbx_strand_id
1 'polypeptide(L)'
;MSLPGKFIIVVDGKPVANPQENGEPFIQAQSGDPPAIFELRGGRLISGDWALGRLHFEDRSLLPKRLLWRRKEEVEELQPVQVEEYGGPPELKFSGIGYHPIVSYTMILTAGNAGAGLAFIDDKLFAPLLEGERQSIEIRPVPF
;
A
#
# COMPACT_ATOMS: atom_id res chain seq x y z
N MET A 1 15.17 10.93 3.72
CA MET A 1 14.52 12.01 2.95
C MET A 1 13.04 11.81 3.19
N SER A 2 12.33 12.84 3.64
CA SER A 2 10.92 12.70 3.99
C SER A 2 10.02 12.50 2.77
N LEU A 3 8.92 11.80 2.97
CA LEU A 3 7.85 11.71 1.98
C LEU A 3 7.41 13.13 1.54
N PRO A 4 7.24 13.41 0.24
CA PRO A 4 6.66 14.67 -0.21
C PRO A 4 5.22 14.84 0.30
N GLY A 5 4.76 16.08 0.43
CA GLY A 5 3.40 16.38 0.92
C GLY A 5 2.30 15.78 0.03
N LYS A 6 2.50 15.82 -1.30
CA LYS A 6 1.65 15.17 -2.30
C LYS A 6 2.51 14.41 -3.30
N PHE A 7 2.06 13.21 -3.68
CA PHE A 7 2.81 12.34 -4.58
C PHE A 7 1.91 11.38 -5.33
N ILE A 8 2.44 10.77 -6.38
CA ILE A 8 1.88 9.58 -6.99
C ILE A 8 2.78 8.38 -6.65
N ILE A 9 2.17 7.21 -6.59
CA ILE A 9 2.88 5.93 -6.47
C ILE A 9 2.94 5.33 -7.87
N VAL A 10 4.16 5.01 -8.33
CA VAL A 10 4.40 4.35 -9.60
C VAL A 10 5.04 3.00 -9.32
N VAL A 11 4.46 1.94 -9.85
CA VAL A 11 4.95 0.57 -9.71
C VAL A 11 5.27 0.04 -11.11
N ASP A 12 6.52 -0.32 -11.34
CA ASP A 12 7.04 -0.76 -12.64
C ASP A 12 6.69 0.20 -13.80
N GLY A 13 6.88 1.50 -13.55
CA GLY A 13 6.55 2.55 -14.50
C GLY A 13 5.05 2.85 -14.67
N LYS A 14 4.14 2.05 -14.08
CA LYS A 14 2.69 2.25 -14.14
C LYS A 14 2.19 2.99 -12.90
N PRO A 15 1.42 4.09 -13.03
CA PRO A 15 0.85 4.77 -11.89
C PRO A 15 -0.31 3.98 -11.27
N VAL A 16 -0.48 4.08 -9.96
CA VAL A 16 -1.72 3.68 -9.27
C VAL A 16 -2.82 4.67 -9.63
N ALA A 17 -3.92 4.18 -10.20
CA ALA A 17 -5.05 5.00 -10.63
C ALA A 17 -5.96 5.39 -9.46
N ASN A 18 -6.74 6.47 -9.64
CA ASN A 18 -7.88 6.75 -8.78
C ASN A 18 -8.90 5.59 -8.81
N PRO A 19 -9.67 5.39 -7.72
CA PRO A 19 -10.74 4.40 -7.71
C PRO A 19 -11.78 4.75 -8.79
N GLN A 20 -12.24 3.71 -9.48
CA GLN A 20 -13.41 3.78 -10.33
C GLN A 20 -14.54 3.05 -9.64
N GLU A 21 -15.56 3.81 -9.24
CA GLU A 21 -16.77 3.22 -8.66
C GLU A 21 -17.43 2.30 -9.70
N ASN A 22 -17.61 1.04 -9.32
CA ASN A 22 -18.14 -0.02 -10.19
C ASN A 22 -19.30 -0.79 -9.54
N GLY A 23 -19.83 -0.31 -8.40
CA GLY A 23 -20.91 -0.97 -7.66
C GLY A 23 -20.47 -2.15 -6.79
N GLU A 24 -19.18 -2.51 -6.80
CA GLU A 24 -18.64 -3.57 -5.94
C GLU A 24 -18.45 -3.09 -4.50
N PRO A 25 -18.62 -3.96 -3.49
CA PRO A 25 -18.40 -3.60 -2.09
C PRO A 25 -16.94 -3.24 -1.78
N PHE A 26 -16.00 -3.76 -2.58
CA PHE A 26 -14.57 -3.54 -2.44
C PHE A 26 -13.95 -3.20 -3.79
N ILE A 27 -13.37 -2.01 -3.91
CA ILE A 27 -12.69 -1.57 -5.13
C ILE A 27 -11.20 -1.87 -4.96
N GLN A 28 -10.71 -2.93 -5.60
CA GLN A 28 -9.27 -3.20 -5.62
C GLN A 28 -8.56 -2.17 -6.50
N ALA A 29 -7.47 -1.60 -5.97
CA ALA A 29 -6.64 -0.66 -6.69
C ALA A 29 -6.02 -1.30 -7.94
N GLN A 30 -5.76 -0.47 -8.94
CA GLN A 30 -5.25 -0.92 -10.23
C GLN A 30 -4.36 0.16 -10.84
N SER A 31 -3.63 -0.21 -11.88
CA SER A 31 -2.86 0.72 -12.68
C SER A 31 -3.80 1.59 -13.55
N GLY A 32 -3.36 2.78 -13.92
CA GLY A 32 -4.06 3.58 -14.94
C GLY A 32 -4.08 5.09 -14.72
N ASP A 33 -4.78 5.78 -15.61
CA ASP A 33 -4.86 7.23 -15.69
C ASP A 33 -6.31 7.74 -15.47
N PRO A 34 -6.50 8.88 -14.77
CA PRO A 34 -5.47 9.70 -14.15
C PRO A 34 -4.89 9.04 -12.87
N PRO A 35 -3.60 9.30 -12.55
CA PRO A 35 -2.98 8.78 -11.35
C PRO A 35 -3.67 9.31 -10.09
N ALA A 36 -3.73 8.48 -9.04
CA ALA A 36 -4.13 8.91 -7.71
C ALA A 36 -3.04 9.79 -7.09
N ILE A 37 -3.46 10.95 -6.55
CA ILE A 37 -2.57 11.87 -5.84
C ILE A 37 -2.74 11.63 -4.35
N PHE A 38 -1.70 11.08 -3.74
CA PHE A 38 -1.68 10.67 -2.36
C PHE A 38 -1.14 11.75 -1.44
N GLU A 39 -1.71 11.79 -0.24
CA GLU A 39 -1.15 12.38 0.96
C GLU A 39 -1.09 11.31 2.04
N LEU A 40 0.01 11.23 2.78
CA LEU A 40 0.08 10.37 3.96
C LEU A 40 -0.34 11.16 5.20
N ARG A 41 -1.49 10.81 5.80
CA ARG A 41 -2.05 11.49 6.97
C ARG A 41 -2.33 10.47 8.08
N GLY A 42 -1.71 10.61 9.24
CA GLY A 42 -1.92 9.69 10.37
C GLY A 42 -1.63 8.22 10.04
N GLY A 43 -0.67 7.95 9.14
CA GLY A 43 -0.38 6.60 8.66
C GLY A 43 -1.45 6.03 7.71
N ARG A 44 -2.20 6.88 7.00
CA ARG A 44 -3.19 6.50 5.99
C ARG A 44 -2.89 7.20 4.67
N LEU A 45 -2.91 6.44 3.57
CA LEU A 45 -2.73 6.98 2.22
C LEU A 45 -4.07 7.50 1.70
N ILE A 46 -4.22 8.82 1.63
CA ILE A 46 -5.47 9.50 1.25
C ILE A 46 -5.33 10.07 -0.16
N SER A 47 -6.34 9.85 -1.02
CA SER A 47 -6.51 10.49 -2.33
C SER A 47 -7.93 11.06 -2.41
N GLY A 48 -8.09 12.37 -2.21
CA GLY A 48 -9.40 13.01 -2.16
C GLY A 48 -10.31 12.42 -1.08
N ASP A 49 -11.45 11.86 -1.49
CA ASP A 49 -12.43 11.21 -0.59
C ASP A 49 -12.16 9.73 -0.34
N TRP A 50 -10.99 9.23 -0.76
CA TRP A 50 -10.64 7.82 -0.69
C TRP A 50 -9.37 7.59 0.13
N ALA A 51 -9.29 6.43 0.75
CA ALA A 51 -8.10 5.91 1.40
C ALA A 51 -7.69 4.58 0.73
N LEU A 52 -6.39 4.36 0.57
CA LEU A 52 -5.82 3.13 0.04
C LEU A 52 -5.08 2.36 1.14
N GLY A 53 -5.35 1.07 1.25
CA GLY A 53 -4.63 0.23 2.19
C GLY A 53 -5.04 -1.24 2.13
N ARG A 54 -4.54 -2.00 3.11
CA ARG A 54 -4.94 -3.38 3.38
C ARG A 54 -6.00 -3.40 4.47
N LEU A 55 -6.91 -4.38 4.42
CA LEU A 55 -7.90 -4.55 5.50
C LEU A 55 -7.24 -5.09 6.77
N HIS A 56 -7.80 -4.75 7.94
CA HIS A 56 -7.39 -5.37 9.21
C HIS A 56 -7.62 -6.88 9.24
N PHE A 57 -8.73 -7.34 8.66
CA PHE A 57 -9.08 -8.76 8.58
C PHE A 57 -8.88 -9.27 7.15
N GLU A 58 -7.89 -10.13 6.99
CA GLU A 58 -7.56 -10.83 5.75
C GLU A 58 -7.40 -12.33 6.02
N ASP A 59 -7.42 -13.15 4.99
CA ASP A 59 -7.05 -14.55 5.14
C ASP A 59 -5.59 -14.68 5.62
N ARG A 60 -5.27 -15.81 6.26
CA ARG A 60 -3.95 -16.07 6.86
C ARG A 60 -2.92 -16.62 5.87
N SER A 61 -3.20 -16.63 4.56
CA SER A 61 -2.22 -17.08 3.57
C SER A 61 -1.06 -16.10 3.44
N LEU A 62 0.07 -16.57 2.92
CA LEU A 62 1.21 -15.73 2.52
C LEU A 62 1.09 -15.20 1.09
N LEU A 63 -0.07 -15.36 0.45
CA LEU A 63 -0.32 -14.83 -0.88
C LEU A 63 -0.29 -13.30 -0.86
N PRO A 64 0.05 -12.65 -2.00
CA PRO A 64 -0.03 -11.19 -2.12
C PRO A 64 -1.38 -10.66 -1.67
N LYS A 65 -1.36 -9.63 -0.83
CA LYS A 65 -2.57 -9.05 -0.24
C LYS A 65 -3.10 -7.91 -1.08
N ARG A 66 -4.42 -7.84 -1.25
CA ARG A 66 -5.05 -6.84 -2.10
C ARG A 66 -4.91 -5.45 -1.46
N LEU A 67 -4.60 -4.43 -2.25
CA LEU A 67 -4.82 -3.05 -1.83
C LEU A 67 -6.19 -2.58 -2.30
N LEU A 68 -6.98 -2.11 -1.35
CA LEU A 68 -8.37 -1.72 -1.57
C LEU A 68 -8.53 -0.23 -1.32
N TRP A 69 -9.34 0.38 -2.18
CA TRP A 69 -9.89 1.70 -1.95
C TRP A 69 -11.08 1.60 -1.00
N ARG A 70 -11.08 2.44 0.04
CA ARG A 70 -12.20 2.65 0.97
C ARG A 70 -12.55 4.13 1.01
N ARG A 71 -13.79 4.46 1.33
CA ARG A 71 -14.12 5.87 1.60
C ARG A 71 -13.29 6.35 2.78
N LYS A 72 -12.85 7.61 2.78
CA LYS A 72 -12.02 8.15 3.87
C LYS A 72 -12.70 8.04 5.24
N GLU A 73 -14.03 8.01 5.27
CA GLU A 73 -14.84 7.80 6.49
C GLU A 73 -14.72 6.36 7.03
N GLU A 74 -14.33 5.40 6.19
CA GLU A 74 -14.15 3.97 6.51
C GLU A 74 -12.67 3.62 6.71
N VAL A 75 -11.80 4.62 6.87
CA VAL A 75 -10.34 4.44 6.93
C VAL A 75 -9.86 3.58 8.10
N GLU A 76 -10.68 3.41 9.14
CA GLU A 76 -10.40 2.54 10.29
C GLU A 76 -10.52 1.04 9.96
N GLU A 77 -11.08 0.69 8.79
CA GLU A 77 -11.02 -0.69 8.27
C GLU A 77 -9.64 -1.03 7.71
N LEU A 78 -8.82 -0.01 7.43
CA LEU A 78 -7.52 -0.12 6.81
C LEU A 78 -6.38 -0.12 7.84
N GLN A 79 -5.45 -1.04 7.65
CA GLN A 79 -4.21 -1.07 8.41
C GLN A 79 -3.38 0.19 8.15
N PRO A 80 -2.64 0.70 9.16
CA PRO A 80 -1.70 1.78 8.97
C PRO A 80 -0.60 1.43 7.94
N VAL A 81 -0.27 2.42 7.11
CA VAL A 81 0.90 2.43 6.24
C VAL A 81 2.05 3.08 6.99
N GLN A 82 3.17 2.37 7.11
CA GLN A 82 4.39 2.89 7.72
C GLN A 82 5.33 3.44 6.64
N VAL A 83 6.23 4.33 7.03
CA VAL A 83 7.28 4.87 6.16
C VAL A 83 8.62 4.51 6.77
N GLU A 84 9.48 3.87 5.99
CA GLU A 84 10.87 3.61 6.38
C GLU A 84 11.82 4.50 5.58
N GLU A 85 12.78 5.11 6.30
CA GLU A 85 13.80 6.00 5.74
C GLU A 85 15.21 5.52 6.14
N TYR A 86 15.67 4.39 5.61
CA TYR A 86 17.04 3.91 5.86
C TYR A 86 18.04 4.53 4.87
N GLY A 87 18.23 5.85 4.94
CA GLY A 87 19.25 6.57 4.16
C GLY A 87 19.03 6.60 2.63
N GLY A 88 17.97 5.98 2.14
CA GLY A 88 17.54 5.95 0.73
C GLY A 88 16.23 6.70 0.49
N PRO A 89 15.61 6.49 -0.70
CA PRO A 89 14.26 6.95 -0.98
C PRO A 89 13.28 6.40 0.06
N PRO A 90 12.24 7.16 0.43
CA PRO A 90 11.24 6.68 1.37
C PRO A 90 10.49 5.46 0.81
N GLU A 91 10.33 4.43 1.63
CA GLU A 91 9.56 3.23 1.29
C GLU A 91 8.24 3.20 2.06
N LEU A 92 7.14 2.89 1.36
CA LEU A 92 5.85 2.64 1.99
C LEU A 92 5.76 1.17 2.40
N LYS A 93 5.48 0.91 3.67
CA LYS A 93 5.27 -0.43 4.21
C LYS A 93 3.79 -0.68 4.47
N PHE A 94 3.23 -1.65 3.76
CA PHE A 94 1.87 -2.13 3.98
C PHE A 94 1.92 -3.34 4.92
N SER A 95 1.97 -3.04 6.23
CA SER A 95 2.00 -3.95 7.39
C SER A 95 1.60 -5.42 7.12
N GLY A 96 2.52 -6.37 7.19
CA GLY A 96 2.26 -7.83 7.09
C GLY A 96 2.22 -8.54 8.44
N ILE A 97 1.43 -9.63 8.52
CA ILE A 97 1.22 -10.56 9.66
C ILE A 97 1.15 -9.88 11.04
N GLY A 98 -0.08 -9.52 11.45
CA GLY A 98 -0.52 -9.49 12.84
C GLY A 98 0.32 -8.64 13.80
N TYR A 99 0.15 -7.32 13.77
CA TYR A 99 0.51 -6.46 14.89
C TYR A 99 -0.43 -6.72 16.08
N HIS A 100 -0.24 -7.85 16.75
CA HIS A 100 -0.66 -8.05 18.14
C HIS A 100 0.63 -8.04 18.97
N PRO A 101 0.75 -7.23 20.03
CA PRO A 101 2.01 -7.04 20.77
C PRO A 101 2.54 -8.29 21.51
N ILE A 102 1.90 -9.46 21.32
CA ILE A 102 2.19 -10.70 22.03
C ILE A 102 2.45 -11.88 21.07
N VAL A 103 2.33 -11.73 19.75
CA VAL A 103 2.65 -12.82 18.81
C VAL A 103 4.12 -12.74 18.37
N SER A 104 4.95 -13.06 19.35
CA SER A 104 6.34 -13.55 19.38
C SER A 104 7.09 -13.74 18.05
N TYR A 105 7.96 -12.76 17.75
CA TYR A 105 9.40 -12.83 17.42
C TYR A 105 9.97 -13.92 16.47
N THR A 106 9.43 -15.14 16.44
CA THR A 106 9.99 -16.28 15.71
C THR A 106 9.62 -16.28 14.23
N MET A 107 8.50 -15.67 13.82
CA MET A 107 8.10 -15.59 12.40
C MET A 107 8.68 -14.35 11.68
N ILE A 108 9.07 -13.31 12.44
CA ILE A 108 9.68 -12.08 11.92
C ILE A 108 11.13 -12.33 11.45
N LEU A 109 11.82 -13.32 12.02
CA LEU A 109 13.22 -13.63 11.69
C LEU A 109 13.37 -14.46 10.40
N THR A 110 12.31 -15.11 9.91
CA THR A 110 12.30 -15.83 8.62
C THR A 110 11.61 -15.05 7.51
N ALA A 111 10.71 -14.12 7.82
CA ALA A 111 10.12 -13.18 6.88
C ALA A 111 10.96 -11.89 6.83
N GLY A 112 12.13 -11.95 6.20
CA GLY A 112 12.97 -10.76 6.00
C GLY A 112 12.13 -9.61 5.42
N ASN A 113 12.10 -8.47 6.12
CA ASN A 113 11.56 -7.17 5.69
C ASN A 113 10.29 -7.21 4.80
N ALA A 114 9.37 -8.13 5.09
CA ALA A 114 8.15 -8.34 4.32
C ALA A 114 7.17 -7.19 4.55
N GLY A 115 7.11 -6.24 3.61
CA GLY A 115 6.14 -5.15 3.68
C GLY A 115 6.33 -4.02 2.67
N ALA A 116 7.47 -3.92 1.98
CA ALA A 116 7.73 -2.84 1.00
C ALA A 116 7.32 -3.16 -0.44
N GLY A 117 6.94 -4.41 -0.73
CA GLY A 117 6.56 -4.78 -2.09
C GLY A 117 5.20 -4.19 -2.44
N LEU A 118 5.13 -3.51 -3.57
CA LEU A 118 3.91 -3.34 -4.35
C LEU A 118 4.12 -4.03 -5.69
N ALA A 119 3.08 -4.68 -6.19
CA ALA A 119 3.11 -5.32 -7.48
C ALA A 119 1.77 -5.17 -8.18
N PHE A 120 1.80 -4.92 -9.48
CA PHE A 120 0.65 -5.16 -10.34
C PHE A 120 0.66 -6.60 -10.84
N ILE A 121 -0.45 -7.30 -10.63
CA ILE A 121 -0.73 -8.64 -11.18
C ILE A 121 -2.07 -8.51 -11.90
N ASP A 122 -2.10 -8.73 -13.21
CA ASP A 122 -3.26 -8.48 -14.08
C ASP A 122 -3.85 -7.07 -13.89
N ASP A 123 -2.96 -6.06 -13.84
CA ASP A 123 -3.22 -4.64 -13.54
C ASP A 123 -3.85 -4.36 -12.17
N LYS A 124 -4.09 -5.37 -11.33
CA LYS A 124 -4.56 -5.20 -9.95
C LYS A 124 -3.38 -5.05 -9.00
N LEU A 125 -3.49 -4.11 -8.06
CA LEU A 125 -2.45 -3.78 -7.10
C LEU A 125 -2.50 -4.73 -5.90
N PHE A 126 -1.35 -5.28 -5.57
CA PHE A 126 -1.12 -6.13 -4.42
C PHE A 126 0.09 -5.66 -3.60
N ALA A 127 0.11 -6.06 -2.34
CA ALA A 127 1.25 -6.00 -1.45
C ALA A 127 1.78 -7.43 -1.21
N PRO A 128 2.83 -7.88 -1.93
CA PRO A 128 3.48 -9.16 -1.69
C PRO A 128 4.02 -9.27 -0.26
N LEU A 129 3.82 -10.43 0.36
CA LEU A 129 4.37 -10.76 1.70
C LEU A 129 5.70 -11.50 1.62
N LEU A 130 6.11 -11.93 0.43
CA LEU A 130 7.37 -12.64 0.17
C LEU A 130 8.18 -11.87 -0.86
N GLU A 131 9.51 -11.95 -0.79
CA GLU A 131 10.43 -11.17 -1.63
C GLU A 131 10.44 -11.54 -3.12
N GLY A 132 9.68 -12.57 -3.54
CA GLY A 132 9.79 -13.19 -4.87
C GLY A 132 9.41 -12.32 -6.07
N GLU A 133 8.62 -11.27 -5.87
CA GLU A 133 8.15 -10.37 -6.94
C GLU A 133 8.41 -8.90 -6.57
N ARG A 134 9.69 -8.49 -6.53
CA ARG A 134 10.03 -7.07 -6.36
C ARG A 134 9.87 -6.33 -7.69
N GLN A 135 8.75 -5.64 -7.84
CA GLN A 135 8.59 -4.59 -8.86
C GLN A 135 9.23 -3.29 -8.36
N SER A 136 9.73 -2.47 -9.29
CA SER A 136 10.27 -1.16 -8.95
C SER A 136 9.17 -0.24 -8.44
N ILE A 137 9.43 0.53 -7.38
CA ILE A 137 8.46 1.45 -6.79
C ILE A 137 9.09 2.83 -6.73
N GLU A 138 8.38 3.81 -7.27
CA GLU A 138 8.79 5.21 -7.24
C GLU A 138 7.70 6.06 -6.59
N ILE A 139 8.13 6.88 -5.63
CA ILE A 139 7.31 7.96 -5.09
C ILE A 139 7.68 9.22 -5.86
N ARG A 140 6.77 9.70 -6.71
CA ARG A 140 7.01 10.90 -7.53
C ARG A 140 6.26 12.09 -6.93
N PRO A 141 6.95 13.15 -6.49
CA PRO A 141 6.29 14.37 -6.03
C PRO A 141 5.43 14.99 -7.13
N VAL A 142 4.26 15.53 -6.77
CA VAL A 142 3.43 16.29 -7.71
C VAL A 142 3.66 17.78 -7.46
N PRO A 143 4.09 18.57 -8.47
CA PRO A 143 4.24 20.01 -8.33
C PRO A 143 2.89 20.69 -8.11
N PHE A 144 2.91 21.75 -7.30
CA PHE A 144 1.74 22.57 -6.95
C PHE A 144 1.31 23.46 -8.12
#